data_AF-E3N118-F1
#
_entry.id   AF-E3N118-F1
#
_cell.length_a   1.000
_cell.length_b   1.000
_cell.length_c   1.000
_cell.angle_alpha   90.00
_cell.angle_beta   90.00
_cell.angle_gamma   90.00
#
_symmetry.space_group_name_H-M   'P 1'
#
loop_
_entity.id
_entity.type
_entity.pdbx_description
1 polymer ?
#
loop_
_entity_poly.entity_id
_entity_poly.type
_entity_poly.pdbx_seq_one_letter_code
_entity_poly.pdbx_strand_id
1 'polypeptide(L)'
;MKRSSVQQGLVHHDPDVDAVYRLLNADSNSGLDVKFNKFAPPITLSVGTYSPWNSQNTLFHKSAFHTLFLPTTVSFRTTDIWRSFISQKILHLSGLTVSFVPTNAIQFRNAHDYLKDFKDEKQVYEDSGKIIDFLNGWNCLKVINLEDCINELLEDLVENNLWGEDDSKLMKLFLNDLKSMGFKYPDLIGEKYEDPYIASDNETDRNVNCRRMNLEFELIDPKKYDQENIRKAEQKINYFGDLVDWCNETGYSNLSKSFPSAKQLSEKHEESYVLQQDKNSVLIAVNNFPWKYGVGLIQRLYQPYFAAVIFCGSWYSDEVVDVDNYTSTLNPINYIHMNPAEIHKGYFAYHCVTLVKEMRLNNVNGYFLMADDTIFNIWQRIDYSRVHHLMGPVADYGYNWWNLEYGLRAAKNMVLTIKNNTDSKIEKAWKQFTEELKTYGYMKENHTAFDEIASGKGKSVSDFYYIPTSQSEYYAVLMRVFYENQFFLELAVNKFVKSVDHQVARYGKNGSYLWKNRNQWNVLYHKELVAMHPIKMSQFRETSENRKQYCESVLQTWSDIIFGGSQNFTVKADDDPDRTVE
;
A
#
# COMPACT_ATOMS: atom_id res chain seq x y z
N MET A 1 -3.42 13.75 -0.71
CA MET A 1 -4.89 13.84 -0.85
C MET A 1 -5.47 14.83 0.14
N LYS A 2 -6.41 15.68 -0.32
CA LYS A 2 -7.25 16.49 0.57
C LYS A 2 -8.12 15.54 1.41
N ARG A 3 -8.43 15.94 2.64
CA ARG A 3 -9.33 15.18 3.51
C ARG A 3 -10.74 15.19 2.87
N SER A 4 -11.36 14.03 2.76
CA SER A 4 -12.74 13.88 2.31
C SER A 4 -13.70 14.62 3.23
N SER A 5 -14.77 15.17 2.66
CA SER A 5 -15.78 15.92 3.41
C SER A 5 -16.77 15.01 4.14
N VAL A 6 -16.92 13.77 3.68
CA VAL A 6 -17.70 12.73 4.33
C VAL A 6 -16.83 11.47 4.45
N GLN A 7 -16.88 10.83 5.60
CA GLN A 7 -16.11 9.62 5.89
C GLN A 7 -17.04 8.55 6.45
N GLN A 8 -17.24 7.47 5.70
CA GLN A 8 -17.98 6.31 6.17
C GLN A 8 -17.01 5.29 6.77
N GLY A 9 -17.13 4.99 8.05
CA GLY A 9 -16.36 3.93 8.69
C GLY A 9 -16.97 2.56 8.42
N LEU A 10 -16.13 1.59 8.07
CA LEU A 10 -16.53 0.19 8.00
C LEU A 10 -16.81 -0.35 9.41
N VAL A 11 -17.66 -1.37 9.49
CA VAL A 11 -18.15 -1.89 10.77
C VAL A 11 -18.01 -3.42 10.77
N HIS A 12 -17.41 -3.96 11.82
CA HIS A 12 -17.33 -5.41 12.02
C HIS A 12 -18.65 -6.00 12.52
N HIS A 13 -18.77 -7.32 12.38
CA HIS A 13 -19.89 -8.14 12.83
C HIS A 13 -21.15 -7.94 11.98
N ASP A 14 -22.05 -7.03 12.35
CA ASP A 14 -23.32 -6.85 11.63
C ASP A 14 -23.45 -5.47 10.96
N PRO A 15 -22.66 -5.20 9.89
CA PRO A 15 -22.69 -3.92 9.17
C PRO A 15 -24.02 -3.68 8.44
N ASP A 16 -24.34 -2.43 8.16
CA ASP A 16 -25.51 -2.06 7.37
C ASP A 16 -25.31 -2.36 5.88
N VAL A 17 -25.60 -3.61 5.51
CA VAL A 17 -25.63 -4.12 4.15
C VAL A 17 -27.06 -4.48 3.77
N ASP A 18 -27.31 -4.54 2.47
CA ASP A 18 -28.63 -4.76 1.88
C ASP A 18 -29.24 -6.12 2.26
N ALA A 19 -30.56 -6.23 2.11
CA ALA A 19 -31.31 -7.42 2.46
C ALA A 19 -30.92 -8.65 1.64
N VAL A 20 -30.52 -8.51 0.37
CA VAL A 20 -30.05 -9.65 -0.45
C VAL A 20 -28.76 -10.23 0.13
N TYR A 21 -27.79 -9.38 0.47
CA TYR A 21 -26.56 -9.81 1.12
C TYR A 21 -26.84 -10.55 2.44
N ARG A 22 -27.76 -10.02 3.25
CA ARG A 22 -28.19 -10.65 4.52
C ARG A 22 -28.84 -12.00 4.28
N LEU A 23 -29.78 -12.10 3.34
CA LEU A 23 -30.47 -13.36 3.02
C LEU A 23 -29.51 -14.47 2.56
N LEU A 24 -28.41 -14.09 1.91
CA LEU A 24 -27.41 -15.06 1.42
C LEU A 24 -26.36 -15.45 2.46
N ASN A 25 -26.00 -14.53 3.37
CA ASN A 25 -24.80 -14.69 4.21
C ASN A 25 -25.08 -14.69 5.73
N ALA A 26 -26.22 -14.18 6.18
CA ALA A 26 -26.55 -14.13 7.60
C ALA A 26 -27.01 -15.50 8.12
N ASP A 27 -26.59 -15.82 9.34
CA ASP A 27 -27.17 -16.92 10.08
C ASP A 27 -28.55 -16.51 10.61
N SER A 28 -29.53 -17.41 10.56
CA SER A 28 -30.90 -17.11 10.99
C SER A 28 -31.03 -16.79 12.48
N ASN A 29 -30.07 -17.21 13.31
CA ASN A 29 -30.08 -17.01 14.75
C ASN A 29 -29.09 -15.92 15.19
N SER A 30 -27.89 -15.88 14.60
CA SER A 30 -26.82 -14.97 15.03
C SER A 30 -26.56 -13.78 14.10
N GLY A 31 -27.22 -13.70 12.94
CA GLY A 31 -27.03 -12.62 11.98
C GLY A 31 -25.71 -12.72 11.22
N LEU A 32 -25.17 -11.57 10.82
CA LEU A 32 -23.87 -11.45 10.14
C LEU A 32 -22.72 -11.39 11.16
N ASP A 33 -21.54 -11.87 10.74
CA ASP A 33 -20.28 -11.73 11.51
C ASP A 33 -19.13 -11.17 10.66
N VAL A 34 -19.39 -10.22 9.76
CA VAL A 34 -18.38 -9.74 8.78
C VAL A 34 -17.09 -9.24 9.43
N LYS A 35 -15.94 -9.74 8.96
CA LYS A 35 -14.60 -9.30 9.37
C LYS A 35 -13.82 -8.70 8.20
N PHE A 36 -13.36 -7.48 8.37
CA PHE A 36 -12.50 -6.77 7.42
C PHE A 36 -11.01 -6.99 7.76
N ASN A 37 -10.18 -6.94 6.73
CA ASN A 37 -8.73 -7.04 6.90
C ASN A 37 -8.18 -5.84 7.67
N LYS A 38 -7.39 -6.10 8.72
CA LYS A 38 -6.84 -5.06 9.61
C LYS A 38 -5.79 -4.15 8.95
N PHE A 39 -5.29 -4.51 7.78
CA PHE A 39 -4.27 -3.77 7.03
C PHE A 39 -4.85 -2.88 5.93
N ALA A 40 -6.13 -3.05 5.60
CA ALA A 40 -6.78 -2.34 4.49
C ALA A 40 -6.64 -0.81 4.64
N PRO A 41 -6.32 -0.08 3.55
CA PRO A 41 -6.24 1.37 3.56
C PRO A 41 -7.64 2.02 3.48
N PRO A 42 -7.75 3.32 3.80
CA PRO A 42 -8.94 4.09 3.43
C PRO A 42 -9.02 4.28 1.90
N ILE A 43 -10.23 4.32 1.35
CA ILE A 43 -10.51 4.55 -0.07
C ILE A 43 -11.27 5.87 -0.20
N THR A 44 -10.79 6.79 -1.04
CA THR A 44 -11.52 8.04 -1.36
C THR A 44 -12.02 7.96 -2.79
N LEU A 45 -13.31 8.23 -2.98
CA LEU A 45 -13.93 8.27 -4.29
C LEU A 45 -13.61 9.61 -4.97
N SER A 46 -13.20 9.51 -6.23
CA SER A 46 -12.97 10.68 -7.07
C SER A 46 -14.29 11.33 -7.48
N VAL A 47 -14.23 12.56 -8.01
CA VAL A 47 -15.43 13.24 -8.48
C VAL A 47 -16.03 12.43 -9.65
N GLY A 48 -17.34 12.20 -9.60
CA GLY A 48 -18.04 11.37 -10.59
C GLY A 48 -18.07 9.86 -10.26
N THR A 49 -17.38 9.42 -9.21
CA THR A 49 -17.50 8.04 -8.70
C THR A 49 -18.53 7.99 -7.57
N TYR A 50 -19.46 7.04 -7.64
CA TYR A 50 -20.55 6.91 -6.67
C TYR A 50 -20.48 5.57 -5.92
N SER A 51 -20.66 5.61 -4.60
CA SER A 51 -20.96 4.42 -3.79
C SER A 51 -21.97 4.80 -2.71
N PRO A 52 -22.96 3.94 -2.42
CA PRO A 52 -23.90 4.23 -1.34
C PRO A 52 -23.20 4.22 0.02
N TRP A 53 -23.73 5.02 0.96
CA TRP A 53 -23.40 4.93 2.39
C TRP A 53 -24.64 5.21 3.24
N ASN A 54 -24.66 4.66 4.46
CA ASN A 54 -25.71 4.91 5.45
C ASN A 54 -25.28 5.99 6.44
N SER A 55 -26.17 6.39 7.35
CA SER A 55 -25.87 7.41 8.37
C SER A 55 -25.12 6.87 9.61
N GLN A 56 -24.96 5.56 9.75
CA GLN A 56 -24.28 4.93 10.88
C GLN A 56 -22.77 4.98 10.67
N ASN A 57 -22.01 5.30 11.71
CA ASN A 57 -20.54 5.37 11.64
C ASN A 57 -20.01 6.32 10.54
N THR A 58 -20.77 7.38 10.24
CA THR A 58 -20.42 8.40 9.24
C THR A 58 -20.00 9.70 9.92
N LEU A 59 -18.86 10.24 9.51
CA LEU A 59 -18.39 11.55 9.95
C LEU A 59 -18.58 12.58 8.81
N PHE A 60 -19.31 13.64 9.10
CA PHE A 60 -19.47 14.78 8.20
C PHE A 60 -18.58 15.93 8.65
N HIS A 61 -17.69 16.37 7.76
CA HIS A 61 -16.98 17.63 7.95
C HIS A 61 -17.94 18.80 7.72
N LYS A 62 -17.66 19.95 8.37
CA LYS A 62 -18.49 21.17 8.25
C LYS A 62 -18.81 21.50 6.78
N SER A 63 -17.84 21.35 5.87
CA SER A 63 -18.05 21.62 4.43
C SER A 63 -19.20 20.84 3.79
N ALA A 64 -19.63 19.70 4.36
CA ALA A 64 -20.70 18.84 3.84
C ALA A 64 -22.05 18.98 4.57
N PHE A 65 -22.20 19.91 5.53
CA PHE A 65 -23.44 19.98 6.34
C PHE A 65 -24.71 20.23 5.52
N HIS A 66 -24.59 20.91 4.38
CA HIS A 66 -25.67 21.12 3.42
C HIS A 66 -26.14 19.82 2.72
N THR A 67 -25.60 18.65 3.08
CA THR A 67 -25.96 17.34 2.53
C THR A 67 -26.53 16.38 3.58
N LEU A 68 -26.84 16.88 4.79
CA LEU A 68 -27.33 16.09 5.93
C LEU A 68 -28.82 15.77 5.87
N PHE A 69 -29.58 16.45 5.02
CA PHE A 69 -31.03 16.24 4.89
C PHE A 69 -31.34 14.81 4.43
N LEU A 70 -32.31 14.18 5.10
CA LEU A 70 -32.83 12.86 4.74
C LEU A 70 -34.20 13.02 4.07
N PRO A 71 -34.42 12.46 2.86
CA PRO A 71 -35.72 12.51 2.21
C PRO A 71 -36.76 11.69 2.99
N THR A 72 -37.98 12.21 3.04
CA THR A 72 -39.12 11.72 3.82
C THR A 72 -40.20 11.08 2.96
N THR A 73 -40.21 11.33 1.64
CA THR A 73 -41.21 10.76 0.72
C THR A 73 -40.83 9.36 0.20
N VAL A 74 -39.61 8.90 0.49
CA VAL A 74 -39.11 7.56 0.13
C VAL A 74 -39.22 6.59 1.30
N SER A 75 -39.07 5.28 1.04
CA SER A 75 -39.12 4.28 2.11
C SER A 75 -37.97 4.49 3.11
N PHE A 76 -38.21 4.13 4.38
CA PHE A 76 -37.20 4.25 5.44
C PHE A 76 -35.91 3.46 5.12
N ARG A 77 -36.00 2.36 4.37
CA ARG A 77 -34.84 1.57 3.94
C ARG A 77 -34.12 2.15 2.72
N THR A 78 -34.74 3.10 2.02
CA THR A 78 -34.19 3.76 0.82
C THR A 78 -33.59 5.13 1.13
N THR A 79 -34.08 5.82 2.16
CA THR A 79 -33.75 7.22 2.48
C THR A 79 -32.24 7.49 2.55
N ASP A 80 -31.51 6.68 3.29
CA ASP A 80 -30.08 6.88 3.52
C ASP A 80 -29.25 6.70 2.24
N ILE A 81 -29.64 5.72 1.41
CA ILE A 81 -28.98 5.37 0.15
C ILE A 81 -29.23 6.45 -0.90
N TRP A 82 -30.47 6.88 -1.10
CA TRP A 82 -30.80 7.94 -2.05
C TRP A 82 -30.18 9.28 -1.64
N ARG A 83 -30.24 9.61 -0.34
CA ARG A 83 -29.49 10.75 0.20
C ARG A 83 -28.01 10.63 -0.14
N SER A 84 -27.38 9.47 0.03
CA SER A 84 -25.94 9.34 -0.26
C SER A 84 -25.58 9.62 -1.72
N PHE A 85 -26.39 9.19 -2.70
CA PHE A 85 -26.12 9.49 -4.11
C PHE A 85 -26.31 10.98 -4.44
N ILE A 86 -27.40 11.57 -3.94
CA ILE A 86 -27.69 13.00 -4.17
C ILE A 86 -26.64 13.87 -3.47
N SER A 87 -26.28 13.54 -2.22
CA SER A 87 -25.20 14.18 -1.48
C SER A 87 -23.86 14.09 -2.23
N GLN A 88 -23.51 12.95 -2.83
CA GLN A 88 -22.32 12.84 -3.69
C GLN A 88 -22.38 13.83 -4.85
N LYS A 89 -23.51 13.91 -5.57
CA LYS A 89 -23.63 14.86 -6.67
C LYS A 89 -23.43 16.30 -6.20
N ILE A 90 -24.05 16.68 -5.09
CA ILE A 90 -23.91 18.03 -4.52
C ILE A 90 -22.45 18.30 -4.11
N LEU A 91 -21.78 17.36 -3.45
CA LEU A 91 -20.38 17.49 -3.06
C LEU A 91 -19.44 17.61 -4.28
N HIS A 92 -19.72 16.83 -5.33
CA HIS A 92 -18.97 16.83 -6.57
C HIS A 92 -19.00 18.20 -7.28
N LEU A 93 -20.11 18.95 -7.19
CA LEU A 93 -20.20 20.32 -7.72
C LEU A 93 -19.17 21.29 -7.10
N SER A 94 -18.62 20.96 -5.93
CA SER A 94 -17.58 21.74 -5.24
C SER A 94 -16.25 20.99 -5.13
N GLY A 95 -16.08 19.89 -5.86
CA GLY A 95 -14.86 19.07 -5.84
C GLY A 95 -14.60 18.42 -4.48
N LEU A 96 -15.64 18.31 -3.65
CA LEU A 96 -15.58 17.63 -2.36
C LEU A 96 -15.82 16.14 -2.57
N THR A 97 -15.12 15.32 -1.80
CA THR A 97 -15.11 13.86 -1.97
C THR A 97 -15.59 13.13 -0.74
N VAL A 98 -15.91 11.84 -0.92
CA VAL A 98 -16.27 10.91 0.14
C VAL A 98 -15.25 9.80 0.23
N SER A 99 -15.00 9.31 1.44
CA SER A 99 -14.11 8.18 1.66
C SER A 99 -14.71 7.10 2.54
N PHE A 100 -14.35 5.86 2.28
CA PHE A 100 -14.57 4.72 3.16
C PHE A 100 -13.30 4.48 3.97
N VAL A 101 -13.42 4.51 5.29
CA VAL A 101 -12.29 4.31 6.21
C VAL A 101 -12.34 2.93 6.84
N PRO A 102 -11.18 2.36 7.23
CA PRO A 102 -11.09 1.04 7.85
C PRO A 102 -11.99 0.88 9.07
N THR A 103 -12.17 -0.37 9.49
CA THR A 103 -13.05 -0.69 10.60
C THR A 103 -12.62 -0.01 11.90
N ASN A 104 -13.58 0.67 12.52
CA ASN A 104 -13.40 1.36 13.80
C ASN A 104 -14.58 1.13 14.76
N ALA A 105 -15.55 0.30 14.37
CA ALA A 105 -16.72 -0.04 15.16
C ALA A 105 -17.09 -1.53 15.00
N ILE A 106 -17.79 -2.07 16.00
CA ILE A 106 -18.40 -3.41 15.99
C ILE A 106 -19.90 -3.21 16.26
N GLN A 107 -20.74 -3.80 15.43
CA GLN A 107 -22.18 -3.62 15.54
C GLN A 107 -22.89 -4.93 15.88
N PHE A 108 -23.69 -4.87 16.94
CA PHE A 108 -24.61 -5.92 17.35
C PHE A 108 -26.04 -5.42 17.11
N ARG A 109 -26.77 -6.09 16.20
CA ARG A 109 -28.15 -5.71 15.86
C ARG A 109 -29.17 -6.62 16.54
N ASN A 110 -30.39 -6.11 16.63
CA ASN A 110 -31.56 -6.92 16.97
C ASN A 110 -31.99 -7.73 15.74
N ALA A 111 -32.55 -8.91 15.96
CA ALA A 111 -33.17 -9.72 14.91
C ALA A 111 -34.28 -8.93 14.21
N HIS A 112 -34.33 -9.01 12.88
CA HIS A 112 -35.34 -8.38 12.05
C HIS A 112 -35.66 -9.26 10.83
N ASP A 113 -36.81 -9.02 10.21
CA ASP A 113 -37.30 -9.81 9.08
C ASP A 113 -36.65 -9.34 7.77
N TYR A 114 -35.61 -10.06 7.34
CA TYR A 114 -34.87 -9.75 6.11
C TYR A 114 -35.74 -9.82 4.85
N LEU A 115 -36.81 -10.62 4.83
CA LEU A 115 -37.71 -10.71 3.67
C LEU A 115 -38.61 -9.48 3.58
N LYS A 116 -39.01 -8.93 4.74
CA LYS A 116 -39.70 -7.64 4.78
C LYS A 116 -38.77 -6.53 4.31
N ASP A 117 -37.54 -6.47 4.82
CA ASP A 117 -36.57 -5.45 4.42
C ASP A 117 -36.28 -5.50 2.92
N PHE A 118 -36.13 -6.70 2.33
CA PHE A 118 -36.00 -6.87 0.88
C PHE A 118 -37.14 -6.24 0.09
N LYS A 119 -38.39 -6.35 0.57
CA LYS A 119 -39.55 -5.71 -0.06
C LYS A 119 -39.51 -4.19 0.09
N ASP A 120 -39.11 -3.71 1.26
CA ASP A 120 -39.00 -2.27 1.56
C ASP A 120 -37.82 -1.60 0.81
N GLU A 121 -36.83 -2.38 0.40
CA GLU A 121 -35.65 -1.99 -0.40
C GLU A 121 -35.83 -2.16 -1.92
N LYS A 122 -36.98 -2.67 -2.38
CA LYS A 122 -37.23 -2.97 -3.80
C LYS A 122 -36.83 -1.82 -4.74
N GLN A 123 -37.18 -0.59 -4.36
CA GLN A 123 -36.88 0.62 -5.11
C GLN A 123 -35.37 0.83 -5.30
N VAL A 124 -34.55 0.51 -4.29
CA VAL A 124 -33.09 0.62 -4.38
C VAL A 124 -32.56 -0.28 -5.49
N TYR A 125 -33.01 -1.53 -5.54
CA TYR A 125 -32.53 -2.50 -6.53
C TYR A 125 -32.97 -2.17 -7.96
N GLU A 126 -34.18 -1.63 -8.14
CA GLU A 126 -34.73 -1.30 -9.46
C GLU A 126 -34.25 0.07 -9.98
N ASP A 127 -34.09 1.08 -9.11
CA ASP A 127 -33.89 2.48 -9.53
C ASP A 127 -32.46 3.01 -9.31
N SER A 128 -31.55 2.29 -8.62
CA SER A 128 -30.18 2.80 -8.36
C SER A 128 -29.40 3.12 -9.64
N GLY A 129 -29.58 2.34 -10.70
CA GLY A 129 -28.96 2.66 -12.00
C GLY A 129 -29.53 3.96 -12.59
N LYS A 130 -30.85 4.10 -12.59
CA LYS A 130 -31.55 5.28 -13.12
C LYS A 130 -31.15 6.57 -12.39
N ILE A 131 -31.05 6.55 -11.06
CA ILE A 131 -30.65 7.74 -10.30
C ILE A 131 -29.19 8.10 -10.57
N ILE A 132 -28.28 7.11 -10.66
CA ILE A 132 -26.87 7.37 -10.97
C ILE A 132 -26.72 7.93 -12.38
N ASP A 133 -27.42 7.38 -13.37
CA ASP A 133 -27.41 7.88 -14.75
C ASP A 133 -27.90 9.33 -14.83
N PHE A 134 -29.01 9.64 -14.14
CA PHE A 134 -29.52 11.00 -14.01
C PHE A 134 -28.50 11.93 -13.36
N LEU A 135 -27.97 11.58 -12.18
CA LEU A 135 -27.04 12.44 -11.44
C LEU A 135 -25.71 12.63 -12.20
N ASN A 136 -25.24 11.62 -12.91
CA ASN A 136 -24.03 11.71 -13.71
C ASN A 136 -24.23 12.64 -14.92
N GLY A 137 -25.38 12.57 -15.60
CA GLY A 137 -25.73 13.43 -16.73
C GLY A 137 -26.18 14.85 -16.34
N TRP A 138 -26.60 15.06 -15.09
CA TRP A 138 -27.10 16.34 -14.61
C TRP A 138 -25.99 17.39 -14.49
N ASN A 139 -26.25 18.61 -14.92
CA ASN A 139 -25.35 19.75 -14.77
C ASN A 139 -26.14 20.97 -14.35
N CYS A 140 -25.55 21.82 -13.51
CA CYS A 140 -26.18 23.05 -13.08
C CYS A 140 -26.16 24.09 -14.20
N LEU A 141 -27.32 24.53 -14.67
CA LEU A 141 -27.43 25.56 -15.70
C LEU A 141 -27.27 26.97 -15.12
N LYS A 142 -27.69 27.17 -13.87
CA LYS A 142 -27.58 28.45 -13.15
C LYS A 142 -26.30 28.53 -12.30
N VAL A 143 -25.19 28.94 -12.91
CA VAL A 143 -23.85 28.96 -12.27
C VAL A 143 -23.61 30.16 -11.32
N ILE A 144 -24.61 30.60 -10.55
CA ILE A 144 -24.43 31.76 -9.65
C ILE A 144 -23.76 31.33 -8.33
N ASN A 145 -24.28 30.28 -7.68
CA ASN A 145 -23.72 29.71 -6.45
C ASN A 145 -24.24 28.27 -6.24
N LEU A 146 -23.64 27.54 -5.29
CA LEU A 146 -24.01 26.15 -5.01
C LEU A 146 -25.46 25.99 -4.53
N GLU A 147 -25.99 26.93 -3.74
CA GLU A 147 -27.36 26.88 -3.23
C GLU A 147 -28.39 26.90 -4.38
N ASP A 148 -28.17 27.75 -5.39
CA ASP A 148 -29.01 27.82 -6.59
C ASP A 148 -28.94 26.51 -7.39
N CYS A 149 -27.75 25.93 -7.54
CA CYS A 149 -27.59 24.64 -8.19
C CYS A 149 -28.29 23.50 -7.43
N ILE A 150 -28.24 23.50 -6.09
CA ILE A 150 -28.97 22.52 -5.29
C ILE A 150 -30.47 22.71 -5.52
N ASN A 151 -30.98 23.94 -5.48
CA ASN A 151 -32.41 24.22 -5.69
C ASN A 151 -32.91 23.75 -7.07
N GLU A 152 -32.11 23.93 -8.12
CA GLU A 152 -32.40 23.41 -9.47
C GLU A 152 -32.40 21.88 -9.49
N LEU A 153 -31.37 21.24 -8.91
CA LEU A 153 -31.30 19.77 -8.80
C LEU A 153 -32.54 19.20 -8.10
N LEU A 154 -33.03 19.87 -7.06
CA LEU A 154 -34.22 19.44 -6.32
C LEU A 154 -35.50 19.53 -7.13
N GLU A 155 -35.62 20.50 -8.03
CA GLU A 155 -36.76 20.63 -8.95
C GLU A 155 -36.70 19.49 -9.98
N ASP A 156 -35.53 19.28 -10.58
CA ASP A 156 -35.33 18.24 -11.60
C ASP A 156 -35.51 16.83 -11.02
N LEU A 157 -35.08 16.59 -9.78
CA LEU A 157 -35.32 15.32 -9.08
C LEU A 157 -36.81 15.02 -8.93
N VAL A 158 -37.63 16.05 -8.64
CA VAL A 158 -39.09 15.90 -8.54
C VAL A 158 -39.69 15.63 -9.92
N GLU A 159 -39.29 16.38 -10.94
CA GLU A 159 -39.78 16.19 -12.32
C GLU A 159 -39.48 14.78 -12.86
N ASN A 160 -38.34 14.20 -12.48
CA ASN A 160 -37.92 12.85 -12.87
C ASN A 160 -38.52 11.73 -11.99
N ASN A 161 -39.41 12.07 -11.05
CA ASN A 161 -40.00 11.17 -10.05
C ASN A 161 -38.95 10.45 -9.19
N LEU A 162 -37.82 11.11 -8.94
CA LEU A 162 -36.75 10.65 -8.06
C LEU A 162 -36.84 11.26 -6.67
N TRP A 163 -37.68 12.26 -6.42
CA TRP A 163 -38.11 12.72 -5.08
C TRP A 163 -39.55 13.21 -5.15
N GLY A 164 -40.25 13.24 -4.01
CA GLY A 164 -41.54 13.90 -3.90
C GLY A 164 -41.40 15.41 -3.70
N GLU A 165 -42.45 16.18 -4.03
CA GLU A 165 -42.45 17.64 -3.87
C GLU A 165 -42.12 18.11 -2.45
N ASP A 166 -42.57 17.37 -1.44
CA ASP A 166 -42.37 17.73 -0.04
C ASP A 166 -40.90 17.60 0.37
N ASP A 167 -40.14 16.66 -0.21
CA ASP A 167 -38.69 16.55 0.04
C ASP A 167 -37.93 17.75 -0.54
N SER A 168 -38.32 18.22 -1.73
CA SER A 168 -37.76 19.44 -2.31
C SER A 168 -38.06 20.67 -1.45
N LYS A 169 -39.30 20.81 -0.96
CA LYS A 169 -39.69 21.91 -0.05
C LYS A 169 -38.92 21.87 1.27
N LEU A 170 -38.83 20.70 1.90
CA LEU A 170 -38.13 20.51 3.17
C LEU A 170 -36.63 20.76 3.05
N MET A 171 -36.01 20.28 1.97
CA MET A 171 -34.60 20.54 1.70
C MET A 171 -34.32 22.04 1.50
N LYS A 172 -35.18 22.76 0.77
CA LYS A 172 -35.09 24.22 0.61
C LYS A 172 -35.17 24.94 1.96
N LEU A 173 -36.06 24.51 2.87
CA LEU A 173 -36.12 25.05 4.24
C LEU A 173 -34.84 24.77 5.03
N PHE A 174 -34.32 23.54 4.95
CA PHE A 174 -33.07 23.16 5.61
C PHE A 174 -31.86 24.00 5.14
N LEU A 175 -31.73 24.26 3.84
CA LEU A 175 -30.68 25.11 3.28
C LEU A 175 -30.79 26.57 3.78
N ASN A 176 -32.01 27.09 3.90
CA ASN A 176 -32.27 28.42 4.45
C ASN A 176 -31.89 28.50 5.94
N ASP A 177 -32.21 27.48 6.73
CA ASP A 177 -31.82 27.41 8.14
C ASP A 177 -30.29 27.41 8.29
N LEU A 178 -29.58 26.59 7.51
CA LEU A 178 -28.11 26.59 7.49
C LEU A 178 -27.54 27.98 7.17
N LYS A 179 -28.08 28.65 6.15
CA LYS A 179 -27.67 30.00 5.77
C LYS A 179 -27.91 31.00 6.90
N SER A 180 -29.06 30.91 7.58
CA SER A 180 -29.38 31.76 8.73
C SER A 180 -28.42 31.57 9.91
N MET A 181 -27.88 30.35 10.07
CA MET A 181 -26.85 30.01 11.05
C MET A 181 -25.43 30.45 10.63
N GLY A 182 -25.28 31.14 9.50
CA GLY A 182 -23.98 31.60 8.99
C GLY A 182 -23.16 30.50 8.32
N PHE A 183 -23.81 29.43 7.83
CA PHE A 183 -23.15 28.43 7.02
C PHE A 183 -22.64 29.05 5.71
N LYS A 184 -21.36 28.81 5.40
CA LYS A 184 -20.76 29.22 4.13
C LYS A 184 -20.76 28.03 3.18
N TYR A 185 -21.54 28.14 2.12
CA TYR A 185 -21.55 27.16 1.04
C TYR A 185 -20.18 27.12 0.36
N PRO A 186 -19.64 25.92 0.04
CA PRO A 186 -18.44 25.80 -0.77
C PRO A 186 -18.61 26.40 -2.16
N ASP A 187 -17.51 26.87 -2.73
CA ASP A 187 -17.50 27.39 -4.10
C ASP A 187 -17.70 26.25 -5.12
N LEU A 188 -18.33 26.57 -6.25
CA LEU A 188 -18.46 25.64 -7.37
C LEU A 188 -17.11 25.42 -8.04
N ILE A 189 -16.87 24.20 -8.53
CA ILE A 189 -15.76 23.94 -9.45
C ILE A 189 -16.07 24.62 -10.79
N GLY A 190 -15.07 25.27 -11.38
CA GLY A 190 -15.23 25.92 -12.69
C GLY A 190 -15.21 24.91 -13.85
N GLU A 191 -15.58 25.36 -15.05
CA GLU A 191 -15.59 24.54 -16.28
C GLU A 191 -14.24 23.89 -16.64
N LYS A 192 -13.14 24.41 -16.08
CA LYS A 192 -11.77 23.89 -16.27
C LYS A 192 -11.31 22.96 -15.15
N TYR A 193 -12.24 22.37 -14.39
CA TYR A 193 -11.88 21.42 -13.36
C TYR A 193 -11.31 20.15 -13.99
N GLU A 194 -10.02 19.91 -13.75
CA GLU A 194 -9.39 18.62 -13.97
C GLU A 194 -9.37 17.88 -12.63
N ASP A 195 -9.96 16.68 -12.60
CA ASP A 195 -9.91 15.85 -11.40
C ASP A 195 -8.44 15.49 -11.12
N PRO A 196 -7.85 15.95 -10.01
CA PRO A 196 -6.44 15.72 -9.71
C PRO A 196 -6.13 14.25 -9.42
N TYR A 197 -7.15 13.39 -9.38
CA TYR A 197 -7.07 11.97 -9.10
C TYR A 197 -7.21 11.06 -10.33
N ILE A 198 -7.34 11.63 -11.53
CA ILE A 198 -7.30 10.86 -12.78
C ILE A 198 -5.90 10.27 -12.96
N ALA A 199 -5.82 8.96 -13.17
CA ALA A 199 -4.57 8.30 -13.48
C ALA A 199 -4.04 8.79 -14.84
N SER A 200 -2.76 9.14 -14.89
CA SER A 200 -2.14 9.55 -16.15
C SER A 200 -1.94 8.34 -17.06
N ASP A 201 -2.39 8.44 -18.31
CA ASP A 201 -2.03 7.50 -19.38
C ASP A 201 -0.65 7.82 -20.01
N ASN A 202 0.02 8.88 -19.54
CA ASN A 202 1.33 9.27 -20.03
C ASN A 202 2.46 8.45 -19.38
N GLU A 203 2.97 7.49 -20.14
CA GLU A 203 4.08 6.61 -19.75
C GLU A 203 5.48 7.27 -19.86
N THR A 204 5.55 8.53 -20.31
CA THR A 204 6.80 9.28 -20.50
C THR A 204 7.01 10.41 -19.51
N ASP A 205 5.96 10.83 -18.80
CA ASP A 205 6.08 11.83 -17.75
C ASP A 205 6.59 11.20 -16.47
N ARG A 206 7.55 11.86 -15.83
CA ARG A 206 8.13 11.46 -14.55
C ARG A 206 7.31 11.98 -13.37
N ASN A 207 6.59 13.09 -13.53
CA ASN A 207 5.94 13.77 -12.42
C ASN A 207 4.45 13.40 -12.36
N VAL A 208 4.17 12.10 -12.29
CA VAL A 208 2.82 11.56 -12.26
C VAL A 208 2.26 11.61 -10.83
N ASN A 209 1.17 12.35 -10.64
CA ASN A 209 0.51 12.46 -9.34
C ASN A 209 -0.44 11.29 -9.05
N CYS A 210 -1.08 10.72 -10.07
CA CYS A 210 -2.02 9.59 -9.94
C CYS A 210 -1.71 8.47 -10.91
N ARG A 211 -1.75 7.24 -10.41
CA ARG A 211 -1.14 6.06 -11.05
C ARG A 211 -2.02 4.83 -10.89
N ARG A 212 -1.85 3.89 -11.81
CA ARG A 212 -2.51 2.56 -11.76
C ARG A 212 -1.98 1.78 -10.55
N MET A 213 -2.88 1.16 -9.81
CA MET A 213 -2.54 0.22 -8.74
C MET A 213 -3.61 -0.85 -8.61
N ASN A 214 -3.24 -2.00 -8.07
CA ASN A 214 -4.18 -2.98 -7.55
C ASN A 214 -3.75 -3.39 -6.15
N LEU A 215 -4.71 -3.51 -5.25
CA LEU A 215 -4.49 -3.98 -3.90
C LEU A 215 -5.69 -4.81 -3.47
N GLU A 216 -5.42 -6.06 -3.16
CA GLU A 216 -6.38 -7.01 -2.65
C GLU A 216 -5.87 -7.64 -1.35
N PHE A 217 -6.80 -7.76 -0.41
CA PHE A 217 -6.60 -8.47 0.84
C PHE A 217 -7.57 -9.63 0.88
N GLU A 218 -7.12 -10.75 1.45
CA GLU A 218 -8.01 -11.87 1.68
C GLU A 218 -9.15 -11.49 2.62
N LEU A 219 -10.37 -11.87 2.22
CA LEU A 219 -11.54 -11.80 3.08
C LEU A 219 -11.36 -12.71 4.29
N ILE A 220 -11.64 -12.18 5.48
CA ILE A 220 -11.57 -12.94 6.72
C ILE A 220 -12.90 -13.66 6.92
N ASP A 221 -12.88 -14.99 6.77
CA ASP A 221 -14.03 -15.84 7.14
C ASP A 221 -14.13 -15.91 8.67
N PRO A 222 -15.17 -15.34 9.28
CA PRO A 222 -15.30 -15.26 10.73
C PRO A 222 -15.46 -16.63 11.39
N LYS A 223 -16.13 -17.57 10.68
CA LYS A 223 -16.33 -18.96 11.13
C LYS A 223 -15.04 -19.76 11.11
N LYS A 224 -14.01 -19.25 10.43
CA LYS A 224 -12.68 -19.86 10.29
C LYS A 224 -11.58 -18.94 10.80
N TYR A 225 -11.90 -17.95 11.64
CA TYR A 225 -10.90 -17.01 12.14
C TYR A 225 -9.76 -17.71 12.89
N ASP A 226 -10.11 -18.68 13.75
CA ASP A 226 -9.13 -19.53 14.45
C ASP A 226 -8.36 -20.47 13.50
N GLN A 227 -8.82 -20.60 12.24
CA GLN A 227 -8.15 -21.34 11.17
C GLN A 227 -7.40 -20.43 10.19
N GLU A 228 -7.37 -19.10 10.35
CA GLU A 228 -6.66 -18.20 9.43
C GLU A 228 -5.17 -18.57 9.34
N ASN A 229 -4.55 -18.85 10.49
CA ASN A 229 -3.16 -19.28 10.55
C ASN A 229 -2.95 -20.64 9.88
N ILE A 230 -3.91 -21.56 10.03
CA ILE A 230 -3.89 -22.88 9.38
C ILE A 230 -4.02 -22.71 7.86
N ARG A 231 -4.96 -21.89 7.38
CA ARG A 231 -5.13 -21.59 5.94
C ARG A 231 -3.88 -20.94 5.35
N LYS A 232 -3.26 -19.98 6.05
CA LYS A 232 -1.96 -19.43 5.62
C LYS A 232 -0.88 -20.50 5.57
N ALA A 233 -0.88 -21.45 6.51
CA ALA A 233 0.03 -22.59 6.46
C ALA A 233 -0.25 -23.55 5.28
N GLU A 234 -1.52 -23.79 4.93
CA GLU A 234 -1.89 -24.53 3.71
C GLU A 234 -1.38 -23.82 2.45
N GLN A 235 -1.53 -22.48 2.37
CA GLN A 235 -0.98 -21.69 1.27
C GLN A 235 0.55 -21.82 1.18
N LYS A 236 1.27 -21.74 2.31
CA LYS A 236 2.72 -21.95 2.35
C LYS A 236 3.13 -23.31 1.78
N ILE A 237 2.41 -24.37 2.19
CA ILE A 237 2.64 -25.74 1.72
C ILE A 237 2.37 -25.86 0.23
N ASN A 238 1.24 -25.34 -0.25
CA ASN A 238 0.87 -25.43 -1.67
C ASN A 238 1.84 -24.65 -2.55
N TYR A 239 2.13 -23.39 -2.20
CA TYR A 239 3.03 -22.53 -2.97
C TYR A 239 4.45 -23.10 -3.03
N PHE A 240 4.95 -23.64 -1.93
CA PHE A 240 6.27 -24.28 -1.95
C PHE A 240 6.23 -25.64 -2.65
N GLY A 241 5.11 -26.37 -2.58
CA GLY A 241 4.88 -27.59 -3.35
C GLY A 241 4.97 -27.39 -4.85
N ASP A 242 4.46 -26.27 -5.37
CA ASP A 242 4.65 -25.84 -6.77
C ASP A 242 6.13 -25.66 -7.09
N LEU A 243 6.91 -25.05 -6.17
CA LEU A 243 8.34 -24.84 -6.36
C LEU A 243 9.14 -26.17 -6.30
N VAL A 244 8.68 -27.16 -5.54
CA VAL A 244 9.27 -28.51 -5.56
C VAL A 244 9.07 -29.17 -6.93
N ASP A 245 7.87 -29.09 -7.51
CA ASP A 245 7.63 -29.61 -8.87
C ASP A 245 8.45 -28.88 -9.91
N TRP A 246 8.51 -27.55 -9.80
CA TRP A 246 9.37 -26.72 -10.62
C TRP A 246 10.84 -27.16 -10.51
N CYS A 247 11.34 -27.51 -9.33
CA CYS A 247 12.69 -28.03 -9.21
C CYS A 247 12.89 -29.42 -9.83
N ASN A 248 11.88 -30.29 -9.74
CA ASN A 248 11.94 -31.64 -10.30
C ASN A 248 12.14 -31.63 -11.83
N GLU A 249 11.64 -30.63 -12.55
CA GLU A 249 11.85 -30.49 -14.00
C GLU A 249 13.33 -30.35 -14.39
N THR A 250 14.18 -29.86 -13.48
CA THR A 250 15.63 -29.77 -13.70
C THR A 250 16.38 -31.07 -13.44
N GLY A 251 15.69 -32.12 -12.99
CA GLY A 251 16.29 -33.36 -12.50
C GLY A 251 16.80 -33.28 -11.05
N TYR A 252 16.54 -32.19 -10.32
CA TYR A 252 16.84 -32.09 -8.90
C TYR A 252 15.64 -32.51 -8.04
N SER A 253 15.68 -33.74 -7.52
CA SER A 253 14.58 -34.35 -6.77
C SER A 253 14.83 -34.50 -5.27
N ASN A 254 15.83 -33.80 -4.71
CA ASN A 254 16.12 -33.88 -3.26
C ASN A 254 15.12 -33.07 -2.42
N LEU A 255 14.41 -32.11 -3.04
CA LEU A 255 13.34 -31.37 -2.39
C LEU A 255 12.15 -32.31 -2.14
N SER A 256 11.84 -32.50 -0.87
CA SER A 256 10.73 -33.37 -0.46
C SER A 256 9.41 -32.61 -0.50
N LYS A 257 8.37 -33.25 -1.05
CA LYS A 257 6.97 -32.82 -0.87
C LYS A 257 6.34 -33.29 0.45
N SER A 258 7.12 -33.96 1.31
CA SER A 258 6.64 -34.38 2.62
C SER A 258 6.73 -33.21 3.60
N PHE A 259 5.70 -32.37 3.62
CA PHE A 259 5.58 -31.25 4.55
C PHE A 259 4.90 -31.67 5.87
N PRO A 260 5.12 -30.93 6.98
CA PRO A 260 4.25 -31.01 8.14
C PRO A 260 2.79 -30.72 7.75
N SER A 261 1.82 -31.22 8.53
CA SER A 261 0.42 -30.81 8.33
C SER A 261 0.28 -29.30 8.54
N ALA A 262 -0.70 -28.67 7.89
CA ALA A 262 -0.92 -27.23 8.00
C ALA A 262 -1.06 -26.75 9.44
N LYS A 263 -1.74 -27.54 10.29
CA LYS A 263 -1.86 -27.28 11.74
C LYS A 263 -0.52 -27.31 12.46
N GLN A 264 0.30 -28.35 12.22
CA GLN A 264 1.65 -28.42 12.82
C GLN A 264 2.55 -27.28 12.34
N LEU A 265 2.45 -26.91 11.06
CA LEU A 265 3.21 -25.81 10.50
C LEU A 265 2.76 -24.46 11.05
N SER A 266 1.46 -24.24 11.23
CA SER A 266 0.92 -23.01 11.82
C SER A 266 1.38 -22.85 13.26
N GLU A 267 1.27 -23.89 14.09
CA GLU A 267 1.72 -23.88 15.49
C GLU A 267 3.22 -23.52 15.58
N LYS A 268 4.08 -24.15 14.77
CA LYS A 268 5.52 -23.83 14.74
C LYS A 268 5.82 -22.41 14.28
N HIS A 269 5.08 -21.90 13.29
CA HIS A 269 5.26 -20.54 12.78
C HIS A 269 4.70 -19.47 13.72
N GLU A 270 3.73 -19.81 14.57
CA GLU A 270 3.23 -18.94 15.63
C GLU A 270 4.27 -18.71 16.73
N GLU A 271 5.10 -19.72 17.03
CA GLU A 271 6.21 -19.60 17.99
C GLU A 271 7.42 -18.81 17.44
N SER A 272 7.49 -18.58 16.12
CA SER A 272 8.59 -17.83 15.52
C SER A 272 8.39 -16.32 15.64
N TYR A 273 9.27 -15.66 16.39
CA TYR A 273 9.26 -14.20 16.53
C TYR A 273 9.33 -13.50 15.16
N VAL A 274 10.26 -13.92 14.28
CA VAL A 274 10.51 -13.26 12.99
C VAL A 274 9.28 -13.36 12.09
N LEU A 275 8.70 -14.56 11.95
CA LEU A 275 7.52 -14.77 11.10
C LEU A 275 6.28 -14.05 11.64
N GLN A 276 6.16 -13.85 12.96
CA GLN A 276 5.10 -13.01 13.53
C GLN A 276 5.29 -11.52 13.21
N GLN A 277 6.53 -11.04 13.14
CA GLN A 277 6.82 -9.67 12.73
C GLN A 277 6.59 -9.48 11.22
N ASP A 278 7.01 -10.43 10.39
CA ASP A 278 6.79 -10.40 8.94
C ASP A 278 5.30 -10.43 8.60
N LYS A 279 4.49 -11.23 9.30
CA LYS A 279 3.02 -11.30 9.10
C LYS A 279 2.34 -9.93 9.27
N ASN A 280 2.97 -9.01 10.00
CA ASN A 280 2.48 -7.65 10.22
C ASN A 280 3.30 -6.59 9.46
N SER A 281 4.21 -6.98 8.58
CA SER A 281 5.04 -6.10 7.76
C SER A 281 4.67 -6.20 6.28
N VAL A 282 5.01 -5.18 5.50
CA VAL A 282 4.77 -5.16 4.05
C VAL A 282 6.09 -5.36 3.32
N LEU A 283 6.12 -6.28 2.36
CA LEU A 283 7.26 -6.46 1.46
C LEU A 283 7.00 -5.74 0.15
N ILE A 284 7.88 -4.82 -0.23
CA ILE A 284 7.81 -4.06 -1.47
C ILE A 284 8.89 -4.60 -2.41
N ALA A 285 8.46 -5.35 -3.42
CA ALA A 285 9.35 -5.91 -4.44
C ALA A 285 9.48 -4.92 -5.60
N VAL A 286 10.68 -4.39 -5.84
CA VAL A 286 10.92 -3.34 -6.85
C VAL A 286 11.70 -3.88 -8.05
N ASN A 287 11.39 -3.41 -9.25
CA ASN A 287 12.10 -3.77 -10.49
C ASN A 287 12.76 -2.57 -11.15
N ASN A 288 13.92 -2.81 -11.76
CA ASN A 288 14.63 -1.78 -12.51
C ASN A 288 14.02 -1.54 -13.91
N PHE A 289 13.41 -2.57 -14.51
CA PHE A 289 12.84 -2.58 -15.86
C PHE A 289 11.50 -3.30 -15.84
N PRO A 290 10.57 -3.02 -16.80
CA PRO A 290 9.25 -3.64 -16.84
C PRO A 290 9.27 -5.14 -16.55
N TRP A 291 8.38 -5.57 -15.65
CA TRP A 291 8.28 -6.97 -15.27
C TRP A 291 7.93 -7.83 -16.49
N LYS A 292 8.72 -8.88 -16.71
CA LYS A 292 8.47 -9.86 -17.78
C LYS A 292 8.36 -11.30 -17.28
N TYR A 293 8.98 -11.59 -16.14
CA TYR A 293 9.06 -12.92 -15.53
C TYR A 293 9.43 -12.80 -14.05
N GLY A 294 9.16 -13.83 -13.25
CA GLY A 294 9.66 -13.97 -11.87
C GLY A 294 8.67 -13.55 -10.78
N VAL A 295 7.56 -12.93 -11.15
CA VAL A 295 6.52 -12.42 -10.25
C VAL A 295 5.90 -13.57 -9.44
N GLY A 296 5.45 -14.63 -10.12
CA GLY A 296 4.86 -15.79 -9.47
C GLY A 296 5.83 -16.55 -8.55
N LEU A 297 7.13 -16.50 -8.85
CA LEU A 297 8.18 -17.08 -7.98
C LEU A 297 8.33 -16.27 -6.69
N ILE A 298 8.37 -14.93 -6.78
CA ILE A 298 8.39 -14.03 -5.62
C ILE A 298 7.09 -14.19 -4.81
N GLN A 299 5.92 -14.27 -5.46
CA GLN A 299 4.65 -14.47 -4.75
C GLN A 299 4.66 -15.77 -3.94
N ARG A 300 5.11 -16.88 -4.53
CA ARG A 300 5.14 -18.18 -3.86
C ARG A 300 6.11 -18.22 -2.67
N LEU A 301 7.23 -17.52 -2.76
CA LEU A 301 8.19 -17.42 -1.67
C LEU A 301 7.72 -16.51 -0.53
N TYR A 302 7.12 -15.37 -0.85
CA TYR A 302 6.94 -14.30 0.15
C TYR A 302 5.48 -14.02 0.53
N GLN A 303 4.52 -14.13 -0.39
CA GLN A 303 3.15 -13.67 -0.16
C GLN A 303 2.47 -14.26 1.10
N PRO A 304 2.63 -15.56 1.43
CA PRO A 304 2.01 -16.13 2.63
C PRO A 304 2.62 -15.69 3.97
N TYR A 305 3.75 -14.95 3.95
CA TYR A 305 4.50 -14.57 5.15
C TYR A 305 4.34 -13.11 5.54
N PHE A 306 3.89 -12.25 4.63
CA PHE A 306 3.72 -10.81 4.88
C PHE A 306 2.26 -10.41 5.07
N ALA A 307 2.04 -9.19 5.60
CA ALA A 307 0.73 -8.55 5.59
C ALA A 307 0.25 -8.33 4.14
N ALA A 308 1.18 -7.90 3.28
CA ALA A 308 1.04 -7.85 1.83
C ALA A 308 2.43 -7.88 1.18
N VAL A 309 2.51 -8.48 -0.01
CA VAL A 309 3.63 -8.29 -0.94
C VAL A 309 3.14 -7.35 -2.02
N ILE A 310 3.78 -6.20 -2.22
CA ILE A 310 3.40 -5.18 -3.20
C ILE A 310 4.53 -5.06 -4.21
N PHE A 311 4.24 -5.36 -5.48
CA PHE A 311 5.18 -5.13 -6.57
C PHE A 311 5.16 -3.66 -6.98
N CYS A 312 6.30 -3.01 -7.07
CA CYS A 312 6.37 -1.59 -7.43
C CYS A 312 7.38 -1.33 -8.55
N GLY A 313 6.88 -0.68 -9.60
CA GLY A 313 7.64 -0.30 -10.78
C GLY A 313 6.82 -0.49 -12.05
N SER A 314 7.47 -0.57 -13.20
CA SER A 314 6.73 -0.64 -14.47
C SER A 314 6.09 -2.01 -14.62
N TRP A 315 4.75 -2.02 -14.69
CA TRP A 315 3.92 -3.21 -14.81
C TRP A 315 2.93 -3.05 -15.95
N TYR A 316 2.98 -3.99 -16.89
CA TYR A 316 2.08 -4.12 -18.03
C TYR A 316 1.64 -5.57 -18.08
N SER A 317 0.40 -5.86 -17.66
CA SER A 317 -0.08 -7.23 -17.46
C SER A 317 -0.03 -8.09 -18.73
N ASP A 318 -0.15 -7.44 -19.89
CA ASP A 318 -0.05 -8.01 -21.23
C ASP A 318 1.38 -8.35 -21.67
N GLU A 319 2.41 -7.79 -21.02
CA GLU A 319 3.82 -8.09 -21.29
C GLU A 319 4.40 -9.19 -20.39
N VAL A 320 3.67 -9.60 -19.35
CA VAL A 320 4.11 -10.64 -18.42
C VAL A 320 3.94 -12.00 -19.08
N VAL A 321 5.01 -12.78 -19.12
CA VAL A 321 5.00 -14.08 -19.78
C VAL A 321 4.81 -15.19 -18.76
N ASP A 322 3.70 -15.93 -18.88
CA ASP A 322 3.52 -17.20 -18.20
C ASP A 322 4.26 -18.29 -19.00
N VAL A 323 5.30 -18.85 -18.39
CA VAL A 323 6.19 -19.84 -19.02
C VAL A 323 5.85 -21.26 -18.57
N ASP A 324 5.37 -21.40 -17.34
CA ASP A 324 4.95 -22.66 -16.74
C ASP A 324 3.84 -22.42 -15.70
N ASN A 325 3.29 -23.51 -15.17
CA ASN A 325 2.22 -23.45 -14.16
C ASN A 325 2.72 -23.10 -12.74
N TYR A 326 4.04 -23.07 -12.53
CA TYR A 326 4.66 -22.98 -11.20
C TYR A 326 5.23 -21.59 -10.90
N THR A 327 5.47 -20.78 -11.93
CA THR A 327 6.05 -19.44 -11.86
C THR A 327 5.15 -18.39 -12.51
N SER A 328 4.01 -18.82 -13.07
CA SER A 328 2.93 -17.95 -13.52
C SER A 328 2.45 -17.02 -12.41
N THR A 329 2.03 -15.83 -12.82
CA THR A 329 1.57 -14.79 -11.89
C THR A 329 0.30 -15.26 -11.18
N LEU A 330 0.30 -15.20 -9.86
CA LEU A 330 -0.89 -15.49 -9.06
C LEU A 330 -1.78 -14.26 -9.07
N ASN A 331 -3.03 -14.44 -9.49
CA ASN A 331 -4.04 -13.39 -9.50
C ASN A 331 -4.97 -13.55 -8.29
N PRO A 332 -5.34 -12.45 -7.60
CA PRO A 332 -4.95 -11.05 -7.85
C PRO A 332 -3.47 -10.75 -7.49
N ILE A 333 -2.88 -9.79 -8.19
CA ILE A 333 -1.55 -9.25 -7.88
C ILE A 333 -1.66 -7.88 -7.22
N ASN A 334 -0.93 -7.67 -6.13
CA ASN A 334 -0.82 -6.36 -5.49
C ASN A 334 0.32 -5.58 -6.13
N TYR A 335 0.02 -4.46 -6.80
CA TYR A 335 1.04 -3.67 -7.47
C TYR A 335 0.78 -2.16 -7.43
N ILE A 336 1.86 -1.40 -7.55
CA ILE A 336 1.84 0.04 -7.82
C ILE A 336 2.65 0.28 -9.09
N HIS A 337 1.99 0.83 -10.10
CA HIS A 337 2.65 1.17 -11.34
C HIS A 337 3.51 2.43 -11.18
N MET A 338 4.80 2.33 -11.54
CA MET A 338 5.65 3.48 -11.86
C MET A 338 6.12 3.32 -13.29
N ASN A 339 5.85 4.31 -14.14
CA ASN A 339 6.27 4.22 -15.53
C ASN A 339 7.82 4.28 -15.65
N PRO A 340 8.40 3.95 -16.83
CA PRO A 340 9.84 3.95 -17.01
C PRO A 340 10.53 5.30 -16.75
N ALA A 341 9.84 6.42 -16.94
CA ALA A 341 10.35 7.76 -16.66
C ALA A 341 10.41 8.07 -15.15
N GLU A 342 9.46 7.54 -14.38
CA GLU A 342 9.42 7.63 -12.91
C GLU A 342 10.52 6.82 -12.24
N ILE A 343 10.61 5.52 -12.56
CA ILE A 343 11.54 4.60 -11.87
C ILE A 343 12.97 4.73 -12.39
N HIS A 344 13.13 5.16 -13.65
CA HIS A 344 14.39 5.40 -14.35
C HIS A 344 15.46 4.32 -14.12
N LYS A 345 15.29 3.14 -14.73
CA LYS A 345 16.25 2.00 -14.60
C LYS A 345 16.57 1.63 -13.15
N GLY A 346 15.63 1.87 -12.22
CA GLY A 346 15.79 1.61 -10.79
C GLY A 346 16.43 2.73 -9.98
N TYR A 347 16.89 3.82 -10.60
CA TYR A 347 17.64 4.88 -9.91
C TYR A 347 16.82 5.54 -8.80
N PHE A 348 15.50 5.46 -8.91
CA PHE A 348 14.55 6.05 -7.98
C PHE A 348 13.64 5.02 -7.30
N ALA A 349 14.03 3.73 -7.29
CA ALA A 349 13.21 2.66 -6.73
C ALA A 349 12.87 2.83 -5.24
N TYR A 350 13.66 3.61 -4.48
CA TYR A 350 13.32 3.97 -3.09
C TYR A 350 11.99 4.73 -2.98
N HIS A 351 11.56 5.43 -4.05
CA HIS A 351 10.29 6.13 -4.06
C HIS A 351 9.09 5.16 -3.93
N CYS A 352 9.25 3.88 -4.26
CA CYS A 352 8.22 2.86 -4.02
C CYS A 352 7.79 2.78 -2.55
N VAL A 353 8.73 2.94 -1.60
CA VAL A 353 8.40 2.95 -0.16
C VAL A 353 7.57 4.19 0.18
N THR A 354 7.91 5.35 -0.41
CA THR A 354 7.10 6.58 -0.28
C THR A 354 5.67 6.35 -0.78
N LEU A 355 5.51 5.76 -1.97
CA LEU A 355 4.20 5.50 -2.57
C LEU A 355 3.36 4.52 -1.74
N VAL A 356 3.96 3.43 -1.25
CA VAL A 356 3.26 2.48 -0.37
C VAL A 356 2.85 3.13 0.95
N LYS A 357 3.72 3.97 1.53
CA LYS A 357 3.38 4.73 2.74
C LYS A 357 2.22 5.71 2.51
N GLU A 358 2.11 6.30 1.32
CA GLU A 358 1.00 7.18 0.93
C GLU A 358 -0.36 6.46 0.87
N MET A 359 -0.37 5.12 0.69
CA MET A 359 -1.59 4.31 0.73
C MET A 359 -2.23 4.26 2.13
N ARG A 360 -1.46 4.49 3.20
CA ARG A 360 -1.94 4.46 4.60
C ARG A 360 -2.53 3.11 5.01
N LEU A 361 -1.78 2.05 4.73
CA LEU A 361 -2.05 0.73 5.29
C LEU A 361 -2.05 0.81 6.83
N ASN A 362 -2.99 0.09 7.46
CA ASN A 362 -3.20 0.15 8.91
C ASN A 362 -2.50 -0.99 9.63
N ASN A 363 -2.15 -0.82 10.90
CA ASN A 363 -1.61 -1.89 11.74
C ASN A 363 -0.38 -2.61 11.16
N VAL A 364 0.41 -1.93 10.31
CA VAL A 364 1.66 -2.43 9.74
C VAL A 364 2.83 -2.08 10.66
N ASN A 365 3.72 -3.03 10.92
CA ASN A 365 4.93 -2.84 11.73
C ASN A 365 6.02 -2.05 11.00
N GLY A 366 6.17 -2.30 9.70
CA GLY A 366 7.07 -1.56 8.82
C GLY A 366 7.06 -2.09 7.39
N TYR A 367 8.00 -1.57 6.60
CA TYR A 367 8.07 -1.75 5.16
C TYR A 367 9.46 -2.25 4.77
N PHE A 368 9.53 -3.44 4.20
CA PHE A 368 10.72 -3.92 3.51
C PHE A 368 10.71 -3.41 2.08
N LEU A 369 11.85 -2.94 1.58
CA LEU A 369 12.13 -2.85 0.15
C LEU A 369 13.10 -3.97 -0.23
N MET A 370 12.82 -4.64 -1.35
CA MET A 370 13.64 -5.70 -1.92
C MET A 370 13.66 -5.57 -3.45
N ALA A 371 14.83 -5.56 -4.06
CA ALA A 371 14.95 -5.60 -5.52
C ALA A 371 14.52 -6.95 -6.10
N ASP A 372 14.11 -6.98 -7.37
CA ASP A 372 13.59 -8.16 -8.08
C ASP A 372 14.62 -9.29 -8.24
N ASP A 373 15.91 -8.97 -8.12
CA ASP A 373 17.02 -9.92 -8.09
C ASP A 373 17.66 -10.06 -6.70
N THR A 374 16.92 -9.79 -5.63
CA THR A 374 17.34 -10.06 -4.25
C THR A 374 16.58 -11.24 -3.67
N ILE A 375 17.29 -12.13 -2.97
CA ILE A 375 16.68 -13.19 -2.15
C ILE A 375 16.75 -12.77 -0.69
N PHE A 376 15.57 -12.59 -0.07
CA PHE A 376 15.40 -12.34 1.36
C PHE A 376 15.19 -13.68 2.11
N ASN A 377 16.04 -13.95 3.10
CA ASN A 377 15.90 -15.06 4.02
C ASN A 377 15.01 -14.66 5.21
N ILE A 378 13.70 -14.89 5.09
CA ILE A 378 12.66 -14.44 6.05
C ILE A 378 12.75 -15.06 7.46
N TRP A 379 13.67 -16.00 7.67
CA TRP A 379 13.95 -16.57 9.00
C TRP A 379 15.03 -15.81 9.77
N GLN A 380 15.71 -14.86 9.13
CA GLN A 380 16.75 -14.06 9.78
C GLN A 380 16.13 -12.96 10.64
N ARG A 381 16.48 -12.98 11.93
CA ARG A 381 16.04 -11.95 12.86
C ARG A 381 16.74 -10.61 12.60
N ILE A 382 15.92 -9.56 12.58
CA ILE A 382 16.32 -8.15 12.63
C ILE A 382 15.59 -7.49 13.80
N ASP A 383 16.08 -6.35 14.28
CA ASP A 383 15.33 -5.47 15.20
C ASP A 383 14.27 -4.65 14.44
N TYR A 384 13.00 -5.03 14.54
CA TYR A 384 11.89 -4.38 13.85
C TYR A 384 11.53 -2.99 14.37
N SER A 385 12.16 -2.53 15.47
CA SER A 385 11.96 -1.19 16.02
C SER A 385 12.87 -0.12 15.37
N ARG A 386 13.94 -0.56 14.69
CA ARG A 386 14.95 0.30 14.07
C ARG A 386 15.01 0.09 12.56
N VAL A 387 15.60 1.05 11.85
CA VAL A 387 15.85 0.91 10.40
C VAL A 387 16.87 -0.21 10.20
N HIS A 388 16.61 -1.16 9.30
CA HIS A 388 17.60 -2.17 8.93
C HIS A 388 18.16 -1.87 7.54
N HIS A 389 19.48 -1.78 7.42
CA HIS A 389 20.15 -1.68 6.13
C HIS A 389 21.32 -2.67 6.08
N LEU A 390 21.43 -3.49 5.03
CA LEU A 390 22.41 -4.59 5.01
C LEU A 390 23.83 -4.16 5.39
N MET A 391 24.35 -3.07 4.79
CA MET A 391 25.73 -2.59 5.00
C MET A 391 25.87 -1.34 5.87
N GLY A 392 24.77 -0.67 6.20
CA GLY A 392 24.80 0.73 6.67
C GLY A 392 25.41 1.72 5.67
N PRO A 393 25.80 2.93 6.12
CA PRO A 393 26.47 3.92 5.30
C PRO A 393 27.97 3.60 5.12
N VAL A 394 28.46 3.70 3.89
CA VAL A 394 29.88 3.50 3.57
C VAL A 394 30.51 4.84 3.22
N ALA A 395 31.66 5.16 3.82
CA ALA A 395 32.48 6.30 3.43
C ALA A 395 33.19 5.99 2.11
N ASP A 396 32.69 6.54 1.01
CA ASP A 396 33.30 6.44 -0.32
C ASP A 396 33.51 7.86 -0.88
N TYR A 397 34.77 8.19 -1.15
CA TYR A 397 35.22 9.51 -1.62
C TYR A 397 35.39 9.57 -3.14
N GLY A 398 35.25 8.44 -3.84
CA GLY A 398 35.46 8.31 -5.28
C GLY A 398 34.29 7.67 -6.01
N TYR A 399 33.10 7.63 -5.39
CA TYR A 399 31.97 6.95 -5.99
C TYR A 399 31.45 7.70 -7.22
N ASN A 400 31.58 7.06 -8.39
CA ASN A 400 31.33 7.69 -9.70
C ASN A 400 29.97 8.37 -9.84
N TRP A 401 28.93 7.89 -9.14
CA TRP A 401 27.59 8.47 -9.19
C TRP A 401 27.53 9.91 -8.70
N TRP A 402 28.43 10.33 -7.79
CA TRP A 402 28.49 11.73 -7.36
C TRP A 402 28.84 12.69 -8.50
N ASN A 403 29.59 12.23 -9.51
CA ASN A 403 30.01 13.04 -10.65
C ASN A 403 28.97 13.08 -11.78
N LEU A 404 27.90 12.28 -11.68
CA LEU A 404 26.81 12.25 -12.65
C LEU A 404 25.70 13.25 -12.27
N GLU A 405 24.73 13.43 -13.17
CA GLU A 405 23.63 14.39 -12.99
C GLU A 405 22.75 14.08 -11.76
N TYR A 406 22.63 12.81 -11.39
CA TYR A 406 21.87 12.32 -10.23
C TYR A 406 22.65 12.39 -8.89
N GLY A 407 23.89 12.88 -8.93
CA GLY A 407 24.79 13.01 -7.79
C GLY A 407 24.85 14.43 -7.24
N LEU A 408 26.01 15.08 -7.38
CA LEU A 408 26.26 16.39 -6.80
C LEU A 408 25.36 17.49 -7.37
N ARG A 409 24.97 17.39 -8.65
CA ARG A 409 24.02 18.33 -9.27
C ARG A 409 22.65 18.24 -8.62
N ALA A 410 22.09 17.03 -8.51
CA ALA A 410 20.86 16.76 -7.76
C ALA A 410 20.97 17.24 -6.30
N ALA A 411 22.08 16.97 -5.63
CA ALA A 411 22.30 17.43 -4.25
C ALA A 411 22.27 18.95 -4.09
N LYS A 412 22.89 19.70 -5.00
CA LYS A 412 22.83 21.17 -5.01
C LYS A 412 21.40 21.68 -5.25
N ASN A 413 20.66 21.04 -6.15
CA ASN A 413 19.25 21.38 -6.39
C ASN A 413 18.40 21.14 -5.14
N MET A 414 18.62 20.02 -4.42
CA MET A 414 17.92 19.74 -3.16
C MET A 414 18.16 20.83 -2.11
N VAL A 415 19.40 21.32 -1.97
CA VAL A 415 19.72 22.41 -1.03
C VAL A 415 18.89 23.65 -1.35
N LEU A 416 18.76 24.01 -2.63
CA LEU A 416 17.93 25.14 -3.06
C LEU A 416 16.45 24.88 -2.81
N THR A 417 15.96 23.69 -3.15
CA THR A 417 14.57 23.27 -2.92
C THR A 417 14.21 23.40 -1.45
N ILE A 418 15.02 22.87 -0.53
CA ILE A 418 14.74 22.90 0.92
C ILE A 418 14.80 24.32 1.47
N LYS A 419 15.78 25.14 1.06
CA LYS A 419 15.90 26.53 1.54
C LYS A 419 14.72 27.42 1.13
N ASN A 420 14.14 27.15 -0.03
CA ASN A 420 13.04 27.94 -0.59
C ASN A 420 11.66 27.34 -0.29
N ASN A 421 11.59 26.22 0.43
CA ASN A 421 10.35 25.53 0.72
C ASN A 421 9.66 26.11 1.98
N THR A 422 8.33 26.16 1.96
CA THR A 422 7.50 26.66 3.07
C THR A 422 6.56 25.59 3.65
N ASP A 423 6.66 24.34 3.19
CA ASP A 423 5.89 23.21 3.72
C ASP A 423 6.42 22.81 5.11
N SER A 424 5.55 22.92 6.11
CA SER A 424 5.86 22.60 7.50
C SER A 424 6.29 21.14 7.71
N LYS A 425 5.87 20.21 6.85
CA LYS A 425 6.33 18.83 6.89
C LYS A 425 7.80 18.71 6.48
N ILE A 426 8.20 19.40 5.42
CA ILE A 426 9.59 19.41 4.95
C ILE A 426 10.48 20.10 5.98
N GLU A 427 10.03 21.22 6.55
CA GLU A 427 10.74 21.90 7.64
C GLU A 427 10.96 20.96 8.84
N LYS A 428 9.90 20.26 9.30
CA LYS A 428 9.98 19.31 10.41
C LYS A 428 10.92 18.15 10.11
N ALA A 429 10.82 17.55 8.92
CA ALA A 429 11.70 16.47 8.50
C ALA A 429 13.16 16.94 8.40
N TRP A 430 13.41 18.14 7.86
CA TRP A 430 14.76 18.69 7.75
C TRP A 430 15.39 19.02 9.10
N LYS A 431 14.58 19.51 10.05
CA LYS A 431 15.00 19.70 11.44
C LYS A 431 15.43 18.37 12.07
N GLN A 432 14.58 17.33 11.96
CA GLN A 432 14.91 15.99 12.43
C GLN A 432 16.20 15.47 11.76
N PHE A 433 16.33 15.60 10.44
CA PHE A 433 17.54 15.23 9.71
C PHE A 433 18.81 15.89 10.28
N THR A 434 18.74 17.20 10.56
CA THR A 434 19.87 17.96 11.11
C THR A 434 20.22 17.54 12.54
N GLU A 435 19.23 17.31 13.39
CA GLU A 435 19.41 16.88 14.78
C GLU A 435 20.00 15.46 14.83
N GLU A 436 19.44 14.53 14.06
CA GLU A 436 19.87 13.13 14.08
C GLU A 436 21.25 12.92 13.46
N LEU A 437 21.63 13.68 12.44
CA LEU A 437 23.01 13.66 11.94
C LEU A 437 24.03 14.02 13.03
N LYS A 438 23.68 14.91 13.98
CA LYS A 438 24.53 15.22 15.14
C LYS A 438 24.50 14.07 16.15
N THR A 439 23.30 13.59 16.48
CA THR A 439 23.09 12.48 17.44
C THR A 439 23.94 11.26 17.08
N TYR A 440 23.96 10.88 15.80
CA TYR A 440 24.67 9.70 15.31
C TYR A 440 26.09 9.99 14.81
N GLY A 441 26.62 11.20 15.01
CA GLY A 441 28.02 11.53 14.71
C GLY A 441 28.38 11.65 13.23
N TYR A 442 27.39 11.81 12.34
CA TYR A 442 27.61 11.98 10.90
C TYR A 442 27.75 13.44 10.46
N MET A 443 27.63 14.40 11.39
CA MET A 443 27.88 15.81 11.12
C MET A 443 28.93 16.39 12.07
N LYS A 444 29.96 16.99 11.50
CA LYS A 444 31.03 17.68 12.25
C LYS A 444 30.52 18.99 12.84
N GLU A 445 31.12 19.45 13.95
CA GLU A 445 30.70 20.67 14.66
C GLU A 445 30.62 21.93 13.77
N ASN A 446 31.50 22.04 12.77
CA ASN A 446 31.57 23.18 11.85
C ASN A 446 30.82 22.97 10.52
N HIS A 447 30.07 21.88 10.37
CA HIS A 447 29.31 21.57 9.15
C HIS A 447 27.80 21.70 9.40
N THR A 448 27.08 22.13 8.37
CA THR A 448 25.62 22.12 8.34
C THR A 448 25.09 20.86 7.68
N ALA A 449 23.80 20.56 7.87
CA ALA A 449 23.14 19.47 7.15
C ALA A 449 23.16 19.69 5.62
N PHE A 450 23.17 20.94 5.17
CA PHE A 450 23.33 21.26 3.74
C PHE A 450 24.73 20.90 3.23
N ASP A 451 25.76 21.12 4.04
CA ASP A 451 27.13 20.69 3.70
C ASP A 451 27.22 19.18 3.62
N GLU A 452 26.51 18.43 4.48
CA GLU A 452 26.47 16.97 4.41
C GLU A 452 25.72 16.47 3.17
N ILE A 453 24.59 17.07 2.78
CA ILE A 453 23.90 16.72 1.53
C ILE A 453 24.80 16.95 0.32
N ALA A 454 25.46 18.10 0.25
CA ALA A 454 26.32 18.50 -0.86
C ALA A 454 27.77 18.01 -0.73
N SER A 455 28.07 17.12 0.22
CA SER A 455 29.46 16.75 0.55
C SER A 455 30.15 15.95 -0.56
N GLY A 456 29.40 15.38 -1.50
CA GLY A 456 29.95 14.50 -2.53
C GLY A 456 30.45 13.16 -1.97
N LYS A 457 30.00 12.77 -0.78
CA LYS A 457 30.57 11.65 -0.02
C LYS A 457 29.53 10.63 0.42
N GLY A 458 29.96 9.38 0.31
CA GLY A 458 29.29 8.21 0.84
C GLY A 458 28.31 7.57 -0.13
N LYS A 459 28.00 6.30 0.15
CA LYS A 459 27.00 5.51 -0.54
C LYS A 459 26.46 4.42 0.38
N SER A 460 25.28 3.94 0.06
CA SER A 460 24.67 2.78 0.70
C SER A 460 24.06 1.93 -0.40
N VAL A 461 24.50 0.68 -0.55
CA VAL A 461 23.91 -0.24 -1.53
C VAL A 461 22.53 -0.64 -1.03
N SER A 462 21.48 -0.35 -1.81
CA SER A 462 20.11 -0.29 -1.31
C SER A 462 19.12 -1.17 -2.07
N ASP A 463 19.54 -2.38 -2.43
CA ASP A 463 18.66 -3.42 -2.99
C ASP A 463 17.80 -4.08 -1.89
N PHE A 464 18.14 -3.90 -0.61
CA PHE A 464 17.35 -4.39 0.52
C PHE A 464 17.47 -3.50 1.77
N TYR A 465 16.34 -3.14 2.37
CA TYR A 465 16.26 -2.51 3.69
C TYR A 465 14.85 -2.57 4.28
N TYR A 466 14.75 -2.33 5.59
CA TYR A 466 13.48 -2.25 6.32
C TYR A 466 13.33 -0.90 7.03
N ILE A 467 12.14 -0.31 6.92
CA ILE A 467 11.76 0.94 7.58
C ILE A 467 10.60 0.66 8.55
N PRO A 468 10.76 0.85 9.87
CA PRO A 468 9.66 0.71 10.81
C PRO A 468 8.62 1.81 10.59
N THR A 469 7.35 1.52 10.91
CA THR A 469 6.25 2.48 10.76
C THR A 469 6.51 3.79 11.51
N SER A 470 7.20 3.74 12.66
CA SER A 470 7.62 4.92 13.43
C SER A 470 8.52 5.89 12.64
N GLN A 471 9.32 5.40 11.68
CA GLN A 471 10.21 6.19 10.84
C GLN A 471 9.67 6.43 9.43
N SER A 472 8.58 5.76 9.05
CA SER A 472 8.05 5.78 7.67
C SER A 472 7.57 7.15 7.18
N GLU A 473 6.98 7.98 8.04
CA GLU A 473 6.56 9.35 7.65
C GLU A 473 7.78 10.25 7.41
N TYR A 474 8.78 10.17 8.29
CA TYR A 474 10.03 10.91 8.15
C TYR A 474 10.77 10.50 6.86
N TYR A 475 10.89 9.19 6.64
CA TYR A 475 11.42 8.62 5.40
C TYR A 475 10.66 9.15 4.17
N ALA A 476 9.32 9.05 4.17
CA ALA A 476 8.50 9.41 3.02
C ALA A 476 8.67 10.89 2.62
N VAL A 477 8.65 11.80 3.59
CA VAL A 477 8.83 13.24 3.35
C VAL A 477 10.24 13.52 2.80
N LEU A 478 11.28 12.97 3.43
CA LEU A 478 12.66 13.20 3.01
C LEU A 478 12.92 12.63 1.60
N MET A 479 12.49 11.39 1.36
CA MET A 479 12.67 10.71 0.08
C MET A 479 11.85 11.33 -1.03
N ARG A 480 10.70 11.96 -0.75
CA ARG A 480 9.95 12.73 -1.74
C ARG A 480 10.78 13.90 -2.26
N VAL A 481 11.41 14.67 -1.38
CA VAL A 481 12.32 15.77 -1.76
C VAL A 481 13.49 15.22 -2.58
N PHE A 482 14.06 14.10 -2.17
CA PHE A 482 15.18 13.49 -2.89
C PHE A 482 14.77 13.02 -4.28
N TYR A 483 13.59 12.38 -4.37
CA TYR A 483 12.98 11.99 -5.62
C TYR A 483 12.78 13.20 -6.52
N GLU A 484 12.06 14.24 -6.08
CA GLU A 484 11.76 15.42 -6.91
C GLU A 484 13.00 16.09 -7.51
N ASN A 485 14.15 15.99 -6.82
CA ASN A 485 15.43 16.53 -7.27
C ASN A 485 16.34 15.50 -7.98
N GLN A 486 15.81 14.32 -8.31
CA GLN A 486 16.49 13.26 -9.07
C GLN A 486 17.76 12.73 -8.39
N PHE A 487 17.73 12.57 -7.07
CA PHE A 487 18.88 12.08 -6.31
C PHE A 487 18.97 10.55 -6.36
N PHE A 488 20.13 10.02 -6.77
CA PHE A 488 20.31 8.58 -7.00
C PHE A 488 20.10 7.74 -5.74
N LEU A 489 19.41 6.59 -5.87
CA LEU A 489 19.05 5.64 -4.81
C LEU A 489 20.12 5.45 -3.73
N GLU A 490 21.32 5.04 -4.12
CA GLU A 490 22.36 4.71 -3.14
C GLU A 490 22.90 5.93 -2.38
N LEU A 491 22.74 7.13 -2.95
CA LEU A 491 23.11 8.39 -2.30
C LEU A 491 21.97 8.85 -1.39
N ALA A 492 20.72 8.76 -1.88
CA ALA A 492 19.51 9.09 -1.14
C ALA A 492 19.39 8.28 0.15
N VAL A 493 19.48 6.94 0.04
CA VAL A 493 19.41 6.04 1.19
C VAL A 493 20.63 6.22 2.10
N ASN A 494 21.82 6.56 1.58
CA ASN A 494 22.97 6.89 2.42
C ASN A 494 22.69 8.07 3.36
N LYS A 495 22.11 9.15 2.83
CA LYS A 495 21.80 10.33 3.64
C LYS A 495 20.75 10.00 4.70
N PHE A 496 19.71 9.26 4.35
CA PHE A 496 18.68 8.85 5.30
C PHE A 496 19.22 7.91 6.39
N VAL A 497 20.01 6.89 6.04
CA VAL A 497 20.52 5.93 7.05
C VAL A 497 21.46 6.61 8.05
N LYS A 498 22.18 7.66 7.64
CA LYS A 498 23.00 8.49 8.56
C LYS A 498 22.16 9.31 9.55
N SER A 499 20.88 9.54 9.27
CA SER A 499 20.00 10.41 10.05
C SER A 499 18.93 9.65 10.81
N VAL A 500 19.13 8.36 11.07
CA VAL A 500 18.22 7.50 11.83
C VAL A 500 18.98 6.47 12.64
N ASP A 501 18.37 6.01 13.72
CA ASP A 501 18.80 4.80 14.41
C ASP A 501 18.66 3.61 13.45
N HIS A 502 19.79 3.02 13.10
CA HIS A 502 19.84 1.92 12.16
C HIS A 502 20.73 0.79 12.66
N GLN A 503 20.38 -0.40 12.21
CA GLN A 503 21.15 -1.62 12.37
C GLN A 503 21.65 -2.13 11.03
N VAL A 504 22.71 -2.94 11.08
CA VAL A 504 23.32 -3.59 9.91
C VAL A 504 23.38 -5.10 10.02
N ALA A 505 23.29 -5.78 8.88
CA ALA A 505 23.43 -7.22 8.79
C ALA A 505 24.89 -7.66 9.00
N ARG A 506 25.11 -8.77 9.72
CA ARG A 506 26.45 -9.31 10.01
C ARG A 506 27.29 -9.58 8.75
N TYR A 507 26.66 -10.12 7.72
CA TYR A 507 27.29 -10.44 6.43
C TYR A 507 27.00 -9.41 5.35
N GLY A 508 26.43 -8.25 5.69
CA GLY A 508 26.08 -7.23 4.71
C GLY A 508 27.25 -6.81 3.82
N LYS A 509 28.40 -6.47 4.41
CA LYS A 509 29.60 -6.02 3.66
C LYS A 509 30.32 -7.15 2.90
N ASN A 510 30.31 -8.38 3.44
CA ASN A 510 31.19 -9.47 3.01
C ASN A 510 30.44 -10.73 2.54
N GLY A 511 29.15 -10.64 2.21
CA GLY A 511 28.35 -11.80 1.79
C GLY A 511 27.06 -11.43 1.07
N SER A 512 26.37 -10.37 1.49
CA SER A 512 25.07 -10.01 0.90
C SER A 512 25.13 -9.42 -0.51
N TYR A 513 26.26 -8.85 -0.93
CA TYR A 513 26.38 -8.20 -2.24
C TYR A 513 27.50 -8.79 -3.10
N LEU A 514 27.14 -9.38 -4.24
CA LEU A 514 28.06 -10.01 -5.18
C LEU A 514 28.32 -9.08 -6.37
N TRP A 515 29.40 -8.30 -6.32
CA TRP A 515 29.77 -7.39 -7.41
C TRP A 515 30.62 -8.05 -8.48
N LYS A 516 31.75 -8.65 -8.09
CA LYS A 516 32.72 -9.29 -9.00
C LYS A 516 32.41 -10.78 -9.24
N ASN A 517 31.77 -11.43 -8.28
CA ASN A 517 31.50 -12.87 -8.28
C ASN A 517 30.02 -13.19 -8.52
N ARG A 518 29.36 -12.40 -9.38
CA ARG A 518 27.90 -12.51 -9.63
C ARG A 518 27.46 -13.91 -10.03
N ASN A 519 28.31 -14.69 -10.69
CA ASN A 519 27.96 -16.04 -11.15
C ASN A 519 28.21 -17.12 -10.09
N GLN A 520 28.66 -16.76 -8.88
CA GLN A 520 28.97 -17.70 -7.79
C GLN A 520 27.93 -17.63 -6.66
N TRP A 521 26.75 -17.06 -6.92
CA TRP A 521 25.72 -16.89 -5.90
C TRP A 521 25.29 -18.23 -5.27
N ASN A 522 25.26 -19.32 -6.03
CA ASN A 522 24.87 -20.64 -5.55
C ASN A 522 25.83 -21.22 -4.49
N VAL A 523 27.12 -20.90 -4.59
CA VAL A 523 28.16 -21.35 -3.65
C VAL A 523 28.28 -20.41 -2.45
N LEU A 524 28.03 -19.12 -2.67
CA LEU A 524 28.17 -18.09 -1.64
C LEU A 524 26.88 -17.88 -0.84
N TYR A 525 25.74 -18.31 -1.34
CA TYR A 525 24.47 -18.27 -0.63
C TYR A 525 24.51 -19.21 0.58
N HIS A 526 24.11 -18.71 1.73
CA HIS A 526 23.95 -19.51 2.94
C HIS A 526 22.86 -18.95 3.83
N LYS A 527 22.32 -19.83 4.69
CA LYS A 527 21.18 -19.53 5.57
C LYS A 527 21.35 -18.37 6.54
N GLU A 528 22.57 -17.92 6.80
CA GLU A 528 22.87 -16.86 7.78
C GLU A 528 22.86 -15.44 7.16
N LEU A 529 22.73 -15.33 5.84
CA LEU A 529 22.54 -14.04 5.18
C LEU A 529 21.13 -13.53 5.47
N VAL A 530 20.98 -12.24 5.78
CA VAL A 530 19.65 -11.60 5.80
C VAL A 530 19.09 -11.56 4.39
N ALA A 531 19.87 -11.07 3.43
CA ALA A 531 19.55 -11.13 2.01
C ALA A 531 20.81 -11.26 1.16
N MET A 532 20.64 -11.67 -0.11
CA MET A 532 21.69 -11.75 -1.12
C MET A 532 21.26 -11.11 -2.44
N HIS A 533 22.12 -10.29 -3.01
CA HIS A 533 21.97 -9.64 -4.31
C HIS A 533 23.28 -9.71 -5.12
N PRO A 534 23.24 -9.93 -6.45
CA PRO A 534 22.09 -10.33 -7.25
C PRO A 534 21.92 -11.85 -7.39
N ILE A 535 20.68 -12.29 -7.44
CA ILE A 535 20.22 -13.61 -7.91
C ILE A 535 19.06 -13.36 -8.88
N LYS A 536 19.34 -13.36 -10.19
CA LYS A 536 18.40 -12.88 -11.21
C LYS A 536 17.40 -13.96 -11.60
N MET A 537 16.12 -13.72 -11.33
CA MET A 537 15.03 -14.65 -11.66
C MET A 537 14.98 -15.03 -13.15
N SER A 538 15.34 -14.11 -14.05
CA SER A 538 15.41 -14.39 -15.50
C SER A 538 16.36 -15.53 -15.87
N GLN A 539 17.34 -15.87 -15.03
CA GLN A 539 18.25 -17.00 -15.25
C GLN A 539 17.56 -18.36 -15.04
N PHE A 540 16.40 -18.38 -14.39
CA PHE A 540 15.68 -19.61 -14.02
C PHE A 540 14.45 -19.86 -14.88
N ARG A 541 14.18 -18.98 -15.84
CA ARG A 541 13.01 -19.06 -16.73
C ARG A 541 12.92 -20.40 -17.44
N GLU A 542 14.03 -20.85 -18.01
CA GLU A 542 14.12 -22.12 -18.71
C GLU A 542 14.71 -23.19 -17.80
N THR A 543 14.37 -24.45 -18.06
CA THR A 543 15.03 -25.61 -17.44
C THR A 543 16.52 -25.58 -17.76
N SER A 544 17.33 -25.23 -16.77
CA SER A 544 18.75 -24.91 -16.96
C SER A 544 19.57 -25.27 -15.72
N GLU A 545 20.89 -25.33 -15.88
CA GLU A 545 21.82 -25.55 -14.76
C GLU A 545 21.70 -24.46 -13.69
N ASN A 546 21.45 -23.20 -14.07
CA ASN A 546 21.23 -22.12 -13.10
C ASN A 546 19.96 -22.35 -12.26
N ARG A 547 18.86 -22.81 -12.89
CA ARG A 547 17.63 -23.17 -12.17
C ARG A 547 17.88 -24.35 -11.23
N LYS A 548 18.62 -25.36 -11.69
CA LYS A 548 19.02 -26.51 -10.86
C LYS A 548 19.81 -26.07 -9.64
N GLN A 549 20.82 -25.22 -9.83
CA GLN A 549 21.63 -24.66 -8.74
C GLN A 549 20.81 -23.81 -7.76
N TYR A 550 19.77 -23.12 -8.25
CA TYR A 550 18.87 -22.35 -7.40
C TYR A 550 18.04 -23.26 -6.51
N CYS A 551 17.57 -24.38 -7.07
CA CYS A 551 16.91 -25.43 -6.32
C CYS A 551 17.82 -26.07 -5.26
N GLU A 552 19.07 -26.39 -5.64
CA GLU A 552 20.07 -27.01 -4.77
C GLU A 552 20.53 -26.12 -3.61
N SER A 553 20.55 -24.80 -3.80
CA SER A 553 21.06 -23.85 -2.81
C SER A 553 19.91 -23.14 -2.07
N VAL A 554 19.18 -22.27 -2.76
CA VAL A 554 18.18 -21.38 -2.18
C VAL A 554 16.94 -22.14 -1.73
N LEU A 555 16.30 -22.89 -2.63
CA LEU A 555 15.05 -23.59 -2.29
C LEU A 555 15.30 -24.76 -1.34
N GLN A 556 16.42 -25.47 -1.45
CA GLN A 556 16.78 -26.48 -0.46
C GLN A 556 16.92 -25.87 0.94
N THR A 557 17.65 -24.76 1.07
CA THR A 557 17.80 -24.05 2.36
C THR A 557 16.45 -23.58 2.89
N TRP A 558 15.59 -23.04 2.01
CA TRP A 558 14.24 -22.62 2.37
C TRP A 558 13.40 -23.79 2.89
N SER A 559 13.43 -24.93 2.19
CA SER A 559 12.74 -26.16 2.57
C SER A 559 13.15 -26.63 3.97
N ASP A 560 14.47 -26.72 4.19
CA ASP A 560 15.05 -27.23 5.42
C ASP A 560 14.68 -26.35 6.64
N ILE A 561 14.63 -25.03 6.44
CA ILE A 561 14.39 -24.09 7.55
C ILE A 561 12.91 -23.87 7.81
N ILE A 562 12.15 -23.57 6.76
CA ILE A 562 10.73 -23.20 6.91
C ILE A 562 9.89 -24.44 7.20
N PHE A 563 10.15 -25.56 6.53
CA PHE A 563 9.31 -26.76 6.67
C PHE A 563 9.94 -27.85 7.55
N GLY A 564 11.27 -27.85 7.75
CA GLY A 564 11.97 -28.77 8.66
C GLY A 564 11.79 -28.46 10.15
N GLY A 565 11.13 -27.35 10.47
CA GLY A 565 10.87 -26.87 11.83
C GLY A 565 11.48 -25.50 12.00
N SER A 566 10.69 -24.46 11.71
CA SER A 566 11.06 -23.05 11.78
C SER A 566 11.99 -22.74 12.96
N GLN A 567 13.22 -22.36 12.65
CA GLN A 567 14.22 -22.01 13.65
C GLN A 567 14.35 -20.48 13.66
N ASN A 568 14.25 -19.86 14.84
CA ASN A 568 14.55 -18.44 15.02
C ASN A 568 16.08 -18.26 14.92
N PHE A 569 16.62 -18.18 13.70
CA PHE A 569 18.04 -17.95 13.52
C PHE A 569 18.37 -16.45 13.58
N THR A 570 19.09 -16.08 14.62
CA THR A 570 19.80 -14.81 14.76
C THR A 570 21.28 -15.05 14.47
N VAL A 571 21.94 -14.20 13.68
CA VAL A 571 23.43 -14.17 13.66
C VAL A 571 24.00 -12.88 14.26
N LYS A 572 23.11 -11.98 14.70
CA LYS A 572 23.41 -10.77 15.46
C LYS A 572 22.22 -10.43 16.37
N ALA A 573 22.40 -10.38 17.69
CA ALA A 573 21.35 -10.07 18.66
C ALA A 573 20.91 -8.59 18.61
N ASP A 574 19.74 -8.26 19.16
CA ASP A 574 19.22 -6.87 19.15
C ASP A 574 20.17 -5.91 19.92
N ASP A 575 20.94 -6.43 20.87
CA ASP A 575 21.95 -5.75 21.69
C ASP A 575 23.38 -5.86 21.13
N ASP A 576 23.60 -6.60 20.05
CA ASP A 576 24.93 -6.68 19.44
C ASP A 576 25.29 -5.32 18.82
N PRO A 577 26.52 -4.82 19.04
CA PRO A 577 26.93 -3.53 18.54
C PRO A 577 26.79 -3.47 17.02
N ASP A 578 26.16 -2.41 16.55
CA ASP A 578 26.21 -2.06 15.14
C ASP A 578 27.66 -1.84 14.75
N ARG A 579 28.12 -2.58 13.73
CA ARG A 579 29.52 -2.50 13.29
C ARG A 579 29.81 -1.04 12.98
N THR A 580 30.64 -0.44 13.82
CA THR A 580 31.01 0.96 13.72
C THR A 580 31.61 1.24 12.36
N VAL A 581 31.38 2.47 11.90
CA VAL A 581 32.01 3.06 10.73
C VAL A 581 33.52 3.06 10.97
N GLU A 582 34.24 2.09 10.40
CA GLU A 582 35.63 2.27 9.99
C GLU A 582 35.66 2.89 8.60
#